data_AF-A0A117SKG2-F1
#
_entry.id   AF-A0A117SKG2-F1
#
_cell.length_a   1.000
_cell.length_b   1.000
_cell.length_c   1.000
_cell.angle_alpha   90.00
_cell.angle_beta   90.00
_cell.angle_gamma   90.00
#
_symmetry.space_group_name_H-M   'P 1'
#
loop_
_entity.id
_entity.type
_entity.pdbx_description
1 polymer ?
#
loop_
_entity_poly.entity_id
_entity_poly.type
_entity_poly.pdbx_seq_one_letter_code
_entity_poly.pdbx_strand_id
1 'polypeptide(L)'
;MIRKIAAVYSILIGISVLCMWGMIILTGGIIEGPIQISFHLVSEFLMAILLIISGIGLLKSKKYGNKVFFISNGMLIYSVLNAAGYYGQQSNFAMLFMFIVIFIISLGFIIQGLLSKENLFISM
;
A
#
# COMPACT_ATOMS: atom_id res chain seq x y z
N MET A 1 -10.72 0.17 -17.73
CA MET A 1 -9.26 0.45 -17.80
C MET A 1 -8.68 0.67 -16.40
N ILE A 2 -9.24 1.60 -15.63
CA ILE A 2 -8.78 1.94 -14.27
C ILE A 2 -8.62 0.75 -13.32
N ARG A 3 -9.50 -0.26 -13.37
CA ARG A 3 -9.36 -1.50 -12.56
C ARG A 3 -7.98 -2.13 -12.67
N LYS A 4 -7.55 -2.30 -13.91
CA LYS A 4 -6.31 -3.03 -14.22
C LYS A 4 -5.13 -2.22 -13.72
N ILE A 5 -5.19 -0.89 -13.86
CA ILE A 5 -4.17 0.04 -13.36
C ILE A 5 -4.09 -0.06 -11.83
N ALA A 6 -5.22 0.09 -11.13
CA ALA A 6 -5.29 -0.04 -9.67
C ALA A 6 -4.79 -1.41 -9.18
N ALA A 7 -5.11 -2.48 -9.90
CA ALA A 7 -4.68 -3.82 -9.57
C ALA A 7 -3.16 -4.04 -9.73
N VAL A 8 -2.61 -3.61 -10.86
CA VAL A 8 -1.16 -3.67 -11.12
C VAL A 8 -0.41 -2.80 -10.11
N TYR A 9 -0.92 -1.60 -9.85
CA TYR A 9 -0.40 -0.72 -8.82
C TYR A 9 -0.32 -1.41 -7.45
N SER A 10 -1.43 -1.99 -6.95
CA SER A 10 -1.43 -2.66 -5.66
C SER A 10 -0.45 -3.84 -5.60
N ILE A 11 -0.34 -4.64 -6.66
CA ILE A 11 0.64 -5.75 -6.72
C ILE A 11 2.07 -5.20 -6.65
N LEU A 12 2.39 -4.19 -7.46
CA LEU A 12 3.72 -3.60 -7.50
C LEU A 12 4.10 -3.02 -6.13
N ILE A 13 3.24 -2.20 -5.53
CA ILE A 13 3.52 -1.62 -4.21
C ILE A 13 3.65 -2.70 -3.14
N GLY A 14 2.78 -3.71 -3.13
CA GLY A 14 2.87 -4.82 -2.17
C GLY A 14 4.19 -5.57 -2.29
N ILE A 15 4.64 -5.89 -3.51
CA ILE A 15 5.95 -6.53 -3.74
C ILE A 15 7.08 -5.59 -3.31
N SER A 16 7.03 -4.30 -3.66
CA SER A 16 8.04 -3.31 -3.28
C SER A 16 8.20 -3.19 -1.77
N VAL A 17 7.11 -3.21 -1.00
CA VAL A 17 7.15 -3.17 0.47
C VAL A 17 7.83 -4.42 1.04
N LEU A 18 7.49 -5.61 0.54
CA LEU A 18 8.14 -6.86 0.97
C LEU A 18 9.63 -6.85 0.65
N CYS A 19 10.02 -6.42 -0.55
CA CYS A 19 11.41 -6.32 -0.96
C CYS A 19 12.18 -5.30 -0.11
N MET A 20 11.61 -4.12 0.12
CA MET A 20 12.22 -3.05 0.93
C MET A 20 12.48 -3.53 2.36
N TRP A 21 11.47 -4.11 3.01
CA TRP A 21 11.64 -4.64 4.37
C TRP A 21 12.62 -5.81 4.43
N GLY A 22 12.59 -6.71 3.42
CA GLY A 22 13.57 -7.77 3.30
C GLY A 22 15.00 -7.22 3.26
N MET A 23 15.24 -6.17 2.46
CA MET A 23 16.54 -5.50 2.41
C MET A 23 16.93 -4.88 3.75
N ILE A 24 16.04 -4.12 4.39
CA ILE A 24 16.31 -3.43 5.68
C ILE A 24 16.68 -4.44 6.77
N ILE A 25 15.95 -5.56 6.85
CA ILE A 25 16.23 -6.63 7.81
C ILE A 25 17.61 -7.24 7.55
N LEU A 26 17.91 -7.57 6.29
CA LEU A 26 19.18 -8.20 5.90
C LEU A 26 20.39 -7.28 6.10
N THR A 27 20.22 -5.96 5.94
CA THR A 27 21.31 -4.99 6.16
C THR A 27 21.42 -4.51 7.61
N GLY A 28 20.57 -5.01 8.52
CA GLY A 28 20.57 -4.58 9.92
C GLY A 28 20.13 -3.14 10.14
N GLY A 29 19.31 -2.58 9.23
CA GLY A 29 18.85 -1.19 9.28
C GLY A 29 17.72 -0.91 10.29
N ILE A 30 17.55 -1.78 11.28
CA ILE A 30 16.47 -1.70 12.27
C ILE A 30 16.96 -0.88 13.46
N ILE A 31 16.33 0.28 13.67
CA ILE A 31 16.62 1.16 14.82
C ILE A 31 15.58 1.05 15.94
N GLU A 32 14.43 0.43 15.67
CA GLU A 32 13.32 0.30 16.61
C GLU A 32 13.57 -0.78 17.68
N GLY A 33 12.95 -0.65 18.85
CA GLY A 33 13.01 -1.67 19.90
C GLY A 33 12.27 -2.97 19.52
N PRO A 34 12.54 -4.11 20.18
CA PRO A 34 12.06 -5.44 19.76
C PRO A 34 10.54 -5.57 19.60
N ILE A 35 9.77 -4.94 20.50
CA ILE A 35 8.30 -4.96 20.44
C ILE A 35 7.81 -4.06 19.31
N GLN A 36 8.37 -2.85 19.19
CA GLN A 36 7.98 -1.87 18.18
C GLN A 36 8.17 -2.44 16.77
N ILE A 37 9.36 -2.98 16.49
CA ILE A 37 9.66 -3.57 15.18
C ILE A 37 8.77 -4.77 14.86
N SER A 38 8.43 -5.59 15.86
CA SER A 38 7.57 -6.75 15.65
C SER A 38 6.18 -6.32 15.16
N PHE A 39 5.57 -5.33 15.82
CA PHE A 39 4.27 -4.79 15.40
C PHE A 39 4.37 -4.05 14.07
N HIS A 40 5.45 -3.30 13.85
CA HIS A 40 5.70 -2.59 12.59
C HIS A 40 5.77 -3.56 11.40
N LEU A 41 6.58 -4.61 11.52
CA LEU A 41 6.71 -5.64 10.48
C LEU A 41 5.38 -6.38 10.24
N VAL A 42 4.64 -6.71 11.30
CA VAL A 42 3.33 -7.36 11.15
C VAL A 42 2.36 -6.47 10.38
N SER A 43 2.27 -5.17 10.70
CA SER A 43 1.36 -4.27 9.97
C SER A 43 1.78 -4.08 8.51
N GLU A 44 3.08 -3.94 8.25
CA GLU A 44 3.61 -3.73 6.90
C GLU A 44 3.46 -4.98 6.02
N PHE A 45 3.75 -6.17 6.56
CA PHE A 45 3.58 -7.42 5.84
C PHE A 45 2.10 -7.75 5.61
N LEU A 46 1.24 -7.52 6.59
CA LEU A 46 -0.21 -7.69 6.42
C LEU A 46 -0.73 -6.78 5.31
N MET A 47 -0.35 -5.49 5.34
CA MET A 47 -0.69 -4.53 4.29
C MET A 47 -0.21 -5.01 2.91
N ALA A 48 1.06 -5.38 2.79
CA ALA A 48 1.65 -5.80 1.52
C ALA A 48 0.97 -7.06 0.95
N ILE A 49 0.70 -8.06 1.78
CA ILE A 49 -0.02 -9.28 1.39
C ILE A 49 -1.43 -8.93 0.91
N LEU A 50 -2.16 -8.08 1.63
CA LEU A 50 -3.52 -7.68 1.23
C LEU A 50 -3.52 -6.83 -0.05
N LEU A 51 -2.50 -6.01 -0.29
CA LEU A 51 -2.33 -5.29 -1.57
C LEU A 51 -2.15 -6.27 -2.74
N ILE A 52 -1.34 -7.31 -2.58
CA ILE A 52 -1.14 -8.35 -3.60
C ILE A 52 -2.45 -9.14 -3.82
N ILE A 53 -3.11 -9.59 -2.74
CA ILE A 53 -4.38 -10.32 -2.81
C ILE A 53 -5.46 -9.48 -3.49
N SER A 54 -5.58 -8.21 -3.13
CA SER A 54 -6.57 -7.31 -3.74
C SER A 54 -6.30 -7.09 -5.22
N GLY A 55 -5.04 -6.85 -5.61
CA GLY A 55 -4.68 -6.69 -7.02
C GLY A 55 -4.96 -7.96 -7.84
N ILE A 56 -4.61 -9.13 -7.33
CA ILE A 56 -4.96 -10.41 -7.99
C ILE A 56 -6.49 -10.57 -8.08
N GLY A 57 -7.21 -10.24 -7.00
CA GLY A 57 -8.67 -10.28 -6.97
C GLY A 57 -9.31 -9.35 -8.01
N LEU A 58 -8.79 -8.12 -8.14
CA LEU A 58 -9.24 -7.14 -9.13
C LEU A 58 -8.94 -7.59 -10.57
N LEU A 59 -7.77 -8.17 -10.84
CA LEU A 59 -7.44 -8.71 -12.16
C LEU A 59 -8.39 -9.85 -12.56
N LYS A 60 -8.71 -10.73 -11.60
CA LYS A 60 -9.58 -11.89 -11.79
C LYS A 60 -11.09 -11.58 -11.62
N SER A 61 -11.48 -10.31 -11.55
CA SER A 61 -12.88 -9.88 -11.34
C SER A 61 -13.56 -10.55 -10.13
N LYS A 62 -12.82 -10.86 -9.05
CA LYS A 62 -13.37 -11.55 -7.88
C LYS A 62 -14.14 -10.56 -6.99
N LYS A 63 -15.29 -11.01 -6.45
CA LYS A 63 -16.17 -10.21 -5.58
C LYS A 63 -15.48 -9.60 -4.36
N TYR A 64 -14.44 -10.26 -3.83
CA TYR A 64 -13.68 -9.75 -2.69
C TYR A 64 -12.61 -8.71 -3.09
N GLY A 65 -12.22 -8.63 -4.36
CA GLY A 65 -11.10 -7.79 -4.81
C GLY A 65 -11.27 -6.33 -4.39
N ASN A 66 -12.47 -5.78 -4.55
CA ASN A 66 -12.76 -4.38 -4.21
C ASN A 66 -12.69 -4.14 -2.71
N LYS A 67 -13.29 -5.03 -1.91
CA LYS A 67 -13.33 -4.90 -0.46
C LYS A 67 -11.91 -4.93 0.11
N VAL A 68 -11.11 -5.90 -0.32
CA VAL A 68 -9.72 -6.02 0.10
C VAL A 68 -8.88 -4.85 -0.44
N PHE A 69 -9.18 -4.34 -1.63
CA PHE A 69 -8.51 -3.16 -2.20
C PHE A 69 -8.68 -1.92 -1.31
N PHE A 70 -9.90 -1.61 -0.87
CA PHE A 70 -10.14 -0.46 0.02
C PHE A 70 -9.42 -0.62 1.37
N ILE A 71 -9.49 -1.81 1.97
CA ILE A 71 -8.81 -2.10 3.25
C ILE A 71 -7.30 -1.91 3.10
N SER A 72 -6.70 -2.59 2.12
CA SER A 72 -5.25 -2.57 1.90
C SER A 72 -4.72 -1.20 1.48
N ASN A 73 -5.44 -0.44 0.64
CA ASN A 73 -5.05 0.93 0.30
C ASN A 73 -5.23 1.89 1.48
N GLY A 74 -6.22 1.67 2.35
CA GLY A 74 -6.35 2.45 3.59
C GLY A 74 -5.14 2.25 4.52
N MET A 75 -4.69 0.99 4.66
CA MET A 75 -3.46 0.67 5.39
C MET A 75 -2.23 1.32 4.74
N LEU A 76 -2.13 1.26 3.40
CA LEU A 76 -1.06 1.88 2.64
C LEU A 76 -1.00 3.39 2.85
N ILE A 77 -2.14 4.09 2.78
CA ILE A 77 -2.23 5.54 3.00
C ILE A 77 -1.68 5.91 4.38
N TYR A 78 -2.08 5.19 5.42
CA TYR A 78 -1.56 5.41 6.77
C TYR A 78 -0.04 5.18 6.82
N SER A 79 0.43 4.03 6.30
CA SER A 79 1.84 3.65 6.30
C SER A 79 2.72 4.69 5.60
N VAL A 80 2.39 5.08 4.37
CA VAL A 80 3.21 6.03 3.60
C VAL A 80 3.17 7.44 4.19
N LEU A 81 2.07 7.84 4.84
CA LEU A 81 2.00 9.13 5.53
C LEU A 81 2.92 9.13 6.76
N ASN A 82 2.94 8.04 7.53
CA ASN A 82 3.86 7.86 8.65
C ASN A 82 5.33 7.85 8.18
N ALA A 83 5.63 7.10 7.11
CA ALA A 83 6.97 7.03 6.53
C ALA A 83 7.44 8.39 5.99
N ALA A 84 6.55 9.16 5.34
CA ALA A 84 6.85 10.50 4.86
C ALA A 84 7.32 11.42 6.01
N GLY A 85 6.63 11.41 7.15
CA GLY A 85 7.02 12.19 8.33
C GLY A 85 8.42 11.80 8.85
N TYR A 86 8.69 10.49 8.96
CA TYR A 86 9.98 9.96 9.40
C TYR A 86 11.15 10.38 8.50
N TYR A 87 11.00 10.26 7.17
CA TYR A 87 12.05 10.67 6.23
C TYR A 87 12.16 12.19 6.09
N GLY A 88 11.07 12.93 6.28
CA GLY A 88 11.09 14.39 6.37
C GLY A 88 11.96 14.89 7.52
N GLN A 89 11.88 14.26 8.70
CA GLN A 89 12.75 14.60 9.84
C GLN A 89 14.24 14.35 9.58
N GLN A 90 14.56 13.37 8.74
CA GLN A 90 15.92 13.05 8.35
C GLN A 90 16.44 13.87 7.16
N SER A 91 15.67 14.86 6.68
CA SER A 91 15.99 15.62 5.46
C SER A 91 16.19 14.74 4.22
N ASN A 92 15.63 13.52 4.21
CA ASN A 92 15.66 12.64 3.05
C ASN A 92 14.48 12.97 2.13
N PHE A 93 14.63 14.05 1.37
CA PHE A 93 13.58 14.58 0.51
C PHE A 93 13.17 13.61 -0.60
N ALA A 94 14.08 12.78 -1.09
CA ALA A 94 13.78 11.78 -2.12
C ALA A 94 12.72 10.78 -1.63
N MET A 95 12.93 10.19 -0.45
CA MET A 95 11.96 9.26 0.15
C MET A 95 10.66 9.97 0.54
N LEU A 96 10.76 11.18 1.10
CA LEU A 96 9.58 12.00 1.42
C LEU A 96 8.68 12.18 0.20
N PHE A 97 9.22 12.66 -0.93
CA PHE A 97 8.41 12.91 -2.13
C PHE A 97 7.85 11.62 -2.72
N MET A 98 8.62 10.54 -2.74
CA MET A 98 8.14 9.23 -3.19
C MET A 98 6.90 8.79 -2.41
N PHE A 99 6.94 8.85 -1.07
CA PHE A 99 5.79 8.47 -0.24
C PHE A 99 4.59 9.40 -0.38
N ILE A 100 4.81 10.71 -0.55
CA ILE A 100 3.73 11.66 -0.84
C ILE A 100 3.07 11.38 -2.18
N VAL A 101 3.83 10.99 -3.21
CA VAL A 101 3.26 10.61 -4.52
C VAL A 101 2.42 9.34 -4.37
N ILE A 102 2.92 8.32 -3.68
CA ILE A 102 2.18 7.07 -3.41
C ILE A 102 0.90 7.37 -2.60
N PHE A 103 0.97 8.27 -1.61
CA PHE A 103 -0.18 8.73 -0.84
C PHE A 103 -1.26 9.32 -1.75
N ILE A 104 -0.91 10.28 -2.61
CA ILE A 104 -1.84 10.96 -3.51
C ILE A 104 -2.49 9.96 -4.48
N ILE A 105 -1.70 9.04 -5.05
CA ILE A 105 -2.20 8.02 -5.98
C ILE A 105 -3.18 7.07 -5.26
N SER A 106 -2.80 6.53 -4.10
CA SER A 106 -3.67 5.65 -3.31
C SER A 106 -4.97 6.34 -2.90
N LEU A 107 -4.88 7.60 -2.46
CA LEU A 107 -6.05 8.38 -2.09
C LEU A 107 -6.96 8.64 -3.30
N GLY A 108 -6.37 8.97 -4.46
CA GLY A 108 -7.09 9.13 -5.72
C GLY A 108 -7.86 7.87 -6.11
N PHE A 109 -7.24 6.69 -6.00
CA PHE A 109 -7.93 5.43 -6.26
C PHE A 109 -9.07 5.16 -5.28
N ILE A 110 -8.91 5.43 -3.99
CA ILE A 110 -9.99 5.27 -3.01
C ILE A 110 -11.14 6.24 -3.30
N ILE A 111 -10.85 7.52 -3.52
CA ILE A 111 -11.88 8.53 -3.78
C ILE A 111 -12.67 8.19 -5.04
N GLN A 112 -11.97 7.87 -6.14
CA GLN A 112 -12.63 7.42 -7.36
C GLN A 112 -13.46 6.15 -7.10
N GLY A 113 -12.89 5.21 -6.33
CA GLY A 113 -13.52 4.04 -5.72
C GLY A 113 -14.91 4.27 -5.17
N LEU A 114 -15.03 5.30 -4.34
CA LEU A 114 -16.23 5.64 -3.59
C LEU A 114 -17.21 6.47 -4.42
N LEU A 115 -16.71 7.33 -5.31
CA LEU A 115 -17.54 8.22 -6.13
C LEU A 115 -18.19 7.52 -7.34
N SER A 116 -17.64 6.40 -7.80
CA SER A 116 -18.26 5.62 -8.87
C SER A 116 -19.61 5.06 -8.40
N LYS A 117 -20.73 5.64 -8.88
CA LYS A 117 -22.12 5.23 -8.58
C LYS A 117 -22.42 3.80 -9.02
N GLU A 118 -21.82 3.37 -10.12
CA GLU A 118 -21.53 1.97 -10.32
C GLU A 118 -20.33 1.69 -9.43
N ASN A 119 -20.52 1.01 -8.29
CA ASN A 119 -19.43 0.37 -7.56
C ASN A 119 -18.39 -0.06 -8.59
N LEU A 120 -17.16 0.44 -8.53
CA LEU A 120 -16.23 0.53 -9.65
C LEU A 120 -16.12 -0.73 -10.53
N PHE A 121 -16.60 -1.89 -10.05
CA PHE A 121 -16.64 -3.21 -10.68
C PHE A 121 -17.93 -4.06 -10.45
N ILE A 122 -19.13 -3.47 -10.32
CA ILE A 122 -20.40 -4.24 -10.42
C ILE A 122 -21.00 -4.03 -11.81
N SER A 123 -20.45 -4.74 -12.78
CA SER A 123 -21.21 -5.21 -13.93
C SER A 123 -21.08 -6.73 -13.95
N MET A 124 -22.09 -7.38 -13.36
CA MET A 124 -22.43 -8.82 -13.40
C MET A 124 -21.32 -9.85 -13.14
#